data_AF-A0ABD1EIA4-F1
#
_entry.id   AF-A0ABD1EIA4-F1
#
_cell.length_a   1.000
_cell.length_b   1.000
_cell.length_c   1.000
_cell.angle_alpha   90.00
_cell.angle_beta   90.00
_cell.angle_gamma   90.00
#
_symmetry.space_group_name_H-M   'P 1'
#
loop_
_entity.id
_entity.type
_entity.pdbx_description
1 polymer ?
#
loop_
_entity_poly.entity_id
_entity_poly.type
_entity_poly.pdbx_seq_one_letter_code
_entity_poly.pdbx_strand_id
1 'polypeptide(L)'
;MELREPKAKKQCRISEDSVLPIILKKDGSVKKTLGYFNGFSVVINDPNDMKTVISKGYFGKARFSRSYPQFNKTETEILRHRQFVNRNSTFDKFTDENRPRKVIVLPDSDSDNEEYFTNLQPKYEMDRSGQLETVWLGLEEAFFLNNAIKCLDISFNNKLLSSQELWELFQTKQHNFVRNYIVYFYYRAKNWVVKPGIKFGGDFMLYKQGPPFYHASYVVVIEVVDENSKRNEELTNRAMDSISILGLNRLCETSGKELLICTLRWPENNILSFDNFSQIKVQEVLVRRWIASQERDADS
;
A
#
# COMPACT_ATOMS: atom_id res chain seq x y z
N MET A 1 9.66 -20.59 13.02
CA MET A 1 8.22 -20.25 13.15
C MET A 1 7.51 -20.89 11.96
N GLU A 2 6.65 -21.87 12.20
CA GLU A 2 5.86 -22.48 11.12
C GLU A 2 4.69 -21.56 10.77
N LEU A 3 4.79 -20.95 9.59
CA LEU A 3 3.78 -20.04 9.05
C LEU A 3 2.70 -20.84 8.33
N ARG A 4 1.43 -20.56 8.63
CA ARG A 4 0.31 -21.23 7.97
C ARG A 4 0.26 -20.84 6.50
N GLU A 5 0.07 -21.81 5.62
CA GLU A 5 -0.05 -21.50 4.19
C GLU A 5 -1.30 -20.64 3.93
N PRO A 6 -1.19 -19.56 3.14
CA PRO A 6 -2.31 -18.68 2.89
C PRO A 6 -3.31 -19.25 1.91
N LYS A 7 -4.59 -18.91 2.13
CA LYS A 7 -5.70 -19.33 1.27
C LYS A 7 -5.70 -18.56 -0.05
N ALA A 8 -5.51 -19.29 -1.15
CA ALA A 8 -5.64 -18.77 -2.50
C ALA A 8 -7.11 -18.41 -2.81
N LYS A 9 -7.31 -17.37 -3.63
CA LYS A 9 -8.64 -16.99 -4.11
C LYS A 9 -9.04 -17.88 -5.29
N LYS A 10 -10.28 -18.37 -5.28
CA LYS A 10 -10.78 -19.37 -6.26
C LYS A 10 -10.95 -18.84 -7.70
N GLN A 11 -10.88 -17.53 -7.94
CA GLN A 11 -11.26 -16.92 -9.24
C GLN A 11 -10.20 -15.95 -9.80
N CYS A 12 -8.92 -16.21 -9.54
CA CYS A 12 -7.84 -15.39 -10.10
C CYS A 12 -7.60 -15.75 -11.56
N ARG A 13 -7.83 -14.79 -12.47
CA ARG A 13 -7.59 -14.93 -13.91
C ARG A 13 -6.32 -14.22 -14.39
N ILE A 14 -5.52 -13.71 -13.45
CA ILE A 14 -4.28 -12.99 -13.74
C ILE A 14 -3.15 -14.02 -13.75
N SER A 15 -2.23 -13.93 -14.71
CA SER A 15 -1.03 -14.78 -14.73
C SER A 15 -0.04 -14.32 -13.67
N GLU A 16 0.75 -15.25 -13.11
CA GLU A 16 1.86 -14.88 -12.25
C GLU A 16 2.91 -14.10 -13.06
N ASP A 17 3.26 -12.92 -12.56
CA ASP A 17 4.26 -12.02 -13.14
C ASP A 17 5.48 -11.94 -12.21
N SER A 18 6.60 -11.39 -12.70
CA SER A 18 7.82 -11.24 -11.91
C SER A 18 7.58 -10.45 -10.60
N VAL A 19 8.22 -10.88 -9.51
CA VAL A 19 8.06 -10.32 -8.14
C VAL A 19 8.55 -8.86 -8.01
N LEU A 20 9.35 -8.37 -8.97
CA LEU A 20 9.91 -7.02 -8.97
C LEU A 20 9.76 -6.34 -10.35
N PRO A 21 9.53 -5.01 -10.40
CA PRO A 21 9.31 -4.25 -11.62
C PRO A 21 10.61 -3.94 -12.37
N ILE A 22 11.46 -4.95 -12.56
CA ILE A 22 12.71 -4.80 -13.30
C ILE A 22 12.41 -5.05 -14.78
N ILE A 23 12.78 -4.08 -15.62
CA ILE A 23 12.80 -4.20 -17.08
C ILE A 23 14.22 -3.90 -17.51
N LEU A 24 14.89 -4.88 -18.12
CA LEU A 24 16.22 -4.69 -18.68
C LEU A 24 16.10 -4.15 -20.10
N LYS A 25 16.87 -3.10 -20.39
CA LYS A 25 17.09 -2.59 -21.74
C LYS A 25 18.08 -3.50 -22.49
N LYS A 26 18.17 -3.33 -23.82
CA LYS A 26 19.09 -4.10 -24.68
C LYS A 26 20.57 -3.94 -24.29
N ASP A 27 20.91 -2.85 -23.63
CA ASP A 27 22.25 -2.54 -23.12
C ASP A 27 22.53 -3.16 -21.73
N GLY A 28 21.59 -3.90 -21.15
CA GLY A 28 21.69 -4.48 -19.81
C GLY A 28 21.35 -3.51 -18.67
N SER A 29 21.06 -2.23 -18.97
CA SER A 29 20.65 -1.26 -17.96
C SER A 29 19.19 -1.44 -17.55
N VAL A 30 18.85 -1.09 -16.31
CA VAL A 30 17.45 -1.14 -15.84
C VAL A 30 16.70 0.08 -16.38
N LYS A 31 15.54 -0.14 -17.02
CA LYS A 31 14.62 0.94 -17.37
C LYS A 31 14.12 1.57 -16.07
N LYS A 32 14.38 2.86 -15.93
CA LYS A 32 13.87 3.65 -14.80
C LYS A 32 12.53 4.27 -15.15
N THR A 33 11.59 4.11 -14.24
CA THR A 33 10.32 4.84 -14.22
C THR A 33 10.53 6.20 -13.58
N LEU A 34 9.81 7.22 -14.06
CA LEU A 34 9.80 8.54 -13.46
C LEU A 34 8.57 8.70 -12.57
N GLY A 35 8.77 9.05 -11.30
CA GLY A 35 7.73 9.45 -10.37
C GLY A 35 7.92 10.89 -9.92
N TYR A 36 6.84 11.57 -9.53
CA TYR A 36 6.91 12.90 -8.93
C TYR A 36 6.38 12.86 -7.50
N PHE A 37 7.09 13.52 -6.57
CA PHE A 37 6.66 13.65 -5.19
C PHE A 37 5.69 14.82 -5.05
N ASN A 38 4.48 14.56 -4.55
CA ASN A 38 3.43 15.58 -4.39
C ASN A 38 3.36 16.20 -2.98
N GLY A 39 4.32 15.89 -2.11
CA GLY A 39 4.33 16.31 -0.70
C GLY A 39 3.81 15.26 0.28
N PHE A 40 3.04 14.28 -0.19
CA PHE A 40 2.48 13.19 0.63
C PHE A 40 2.86 11.79 0.13
N SER A 41 2.99 11.63 -1.18
CA SER A 41 3.22 10.35 -1.86
C SER A 41 3.98 10.58 -3.16
N VAL A 42 4.54 9.50 -3.72
CA VAL A 42 5.15 9.55 -5.06
C VAL A 42 4.14 9.04 -6.08
N VAL A 43 3.88 9.84 -7.10
CA VAL A 43 2.86 9.56 -8.10
C VAL A 43 3.51 9.22 -9.43
N ILE A 44 3.01 8.17 -10.08
CA ILE A 44 3.37 7.76 -11.44
C ILE A 44 2.15 7.98 -12.32
N ASN A 45 2.36 8.67 -13.44
CA ASN A 45 1.33 9.05 -14.40
C ASN A 45 1.44 8.30 -15.74
N ASP A 46 2.63 7.82 -16.13
CA ASP A 46 2.81 7.10 -17.40
C ASP A 46 2.09 5.73 -17.38
N PRO A 47 1.17 5.44 -18.31
CA PRO A 47 0.39 4.21 -18.31
C PRO A 47 1.20 2.91 -18.37
N ASN A 48 2.32 2.89 -19.09
CA ASN A 48 3.15 1.69 -19.23
C ASN A 48 3.91 1.41 -17.94
N ASP A 49 4.43 2.46 -17.33
CA ASP A 49 5.15 2.36 -16.06
C ASP A 49 4.19 2.04 -14.90
N MET A 50 3.00 2.65 -14.87
CA MET A 50 1.94 2.30 -13.91
C MET A 50 1.59 0.81 -13.98
N LYS A 51 1.39 0.27 -15.19
CA LYS A 51 1.11 -1.15 -15.40
C LYS A 51 2.25 -2.02 -14.89
N THR A 52 3.48 -1.64 -15.20
CA THR A 52 4.68 -2.38 -14.77
C THR A 52 4.81 -2.43 -13.25
N VAL A 53 4.70 -1.28 -12.58
CA VAL A 53 4.88 -1.15 -11.13
C VAL A 53 3.80 -1.89 -10.34
N ILE A 54 2.56 -1.92 -10.86
CA ILE A 54 1.47 -2.64 -10.21
C ILE A 54 1.45 -4.12 -10.56
N SER A 55 1.69 -4.51 -11.81
CA SER A 55 1.66 -5.93 -12.19
C SER A 55 2.84 -6.69 -11.59
N LYS A 56 4.00 -6.05 -11.49
CA LYS A 56 5.23 -6.65 -10.97
C LYS A 56 5.47 -6.25 -9.52
N GLY A 57 5.19 -7.17 -8.61
CA GLY A 57 5.43 -6.96 -7.18
C GLY A 57 4.39 -6.10 -6.45
N TYR A 58 3.32 -5.70 -7.15
CA TYR A 58 2.17 -4.99 -6.59
C TYR A 58 2.56 -3.75 -5.79
N PHE A 59 3.33 -2.83 -6.36
CA PHE A 59 3.71 -1.59 -5.69
C PHE A 59 2.62 -0.51 -5.87
N GLY A 60 2.37 0.28 -4.83
CA GLY A 60 1.45 1.40 -4.90
C GLY A 60 -0.02 1.02 -4.92
N LYS A 61 -0.85 2.04 -5.16
CA LYS A 61 -2.30 1.93 -5.25
C LYS A 61 -2.80 2.90 -6.31
N ALA A 62 -3.75 2.43 -7.12
CA ALA A 62 -4.46 3.28 -8.06
C ALA A 62 -5.33 4.31 -7.33
N ARG A 63 -5.44 5.53 -7.86
CA ARG A 63 -6.20 6.62 -7.25
C ARG A 63 -7.70 6.38 -7.25
N PHE A 64 -8.25 5.87 -8.36
CA PHE A 64 -9.70 5.68 -8.53
C PHE A 64 -10.09 4.21 -8.43
N SER A 65 -9.25 3.31 -8.91
CA SER A 65 -9.54 1.88 -8.87
C SER A 65 -9.42 1.32 -7.44
N ARG A 66 -10.50 0.69 -6.95
CA ARG A 66 -10.52 0.04 -5.62
C ARG A 66 -9.59 -1.18 -5.53
N SER A 67 -9.30 -1.81 -6.66
CA SER A 67 -8.49 -3.02 -6.81
C SER A 67 -7.40 -2.79 -7.87
N TYR A 68 -7.17 -3.74 -8.78
CA TYR A 68 -6.19 -3.57 -9.86
C TYR A 68 -6.66 -2.45 -10.81
N PRO A 69 -5.78 -1.53 -11.23
CA PRO A 69 -6.15 -0.44 -12.13
C PRO A 69 -6.68 -0.97 -13.45
N GLN A 70 -7.72 -0.34 -13.94
CA GLN A 70 -8.26 -0.64 -15.27
C GLN A 70 -7.56 0.27 -16.28
N PHE A 71 -6.51 -0.25 -16.91
CA PHE A 71 -5.77 0.45 -17.95
C PHE A 71 -6.58 0.45 -19.26
N ASN A 72 -6.86 1.63 -19.81
CA ASN A 72 -7.53 1.84 -21.09
C ASN A 72 -8.99 1.34 -21.16
N LYS A 73 -9.89 1.89 -20.35
CA LYS A 73 -11.33 1.73 -20.60
C LYS A 73 -11.77 2.60 -21.78
N THR A 74 -12.27 1.96 -22.82
CA THR A 74 -13.21 2.55 -23.79
C THR A 74 -14.64 2.57 -23.25
N GLU A 75 -14.90 1.79 -22.19
CA GLU A 75 -16.20 1.71 -21.54
C GLU A 75 -16.55 3.00 -20.79
N THR A 76 -17.81 3.42 -20.95
CA THR A 76 -18.39 4.57 -20.25
C THR A 76 -18.35 4.34 -18.73
N GLU A 77 -17.71 5.24 -17.99
CA GLU A 77 -17.65 5.18 -16.53
C GLU A 77 -19.01 5.53 -15.92
N ILE A 78 -19.41 4.82 -14.86
CA ILE A 78 -20.62 5.12 -14.09
C ILE A 78 -20.21 5.82 -12.80
N LEU A 79 -20.75 7.02 -12.57
CA LEU A 79 -20.48 7.86 -11.41
C LEU A 79 -21.76 8.10 -10.62
N ARG A 80 -21.63 8.31 -9.30
CA ARG A 80 -22.69 8.91 -8.49
C ARG A 80 -22.71 10.43 -8.67
N HIS A 81 -23.88 11.05 -8.52
CA HIS A 81 -24.04 12.50 -8.69
C HIS A 81 -23.04 13.31 -7.84
N ARG A 82 -22.88 12.98 -6.56
CA ARG A 82 -21.89 13.59 -5.67
C ARG A 82 -20.45 13.48 -6.19
N GLN A 83 -20.11 12.36 -6.83
CA GLN A 83 -18.76 12.14 -7.36
C GLN A 83 -18.52 13.01 -8.58
N PHE A 84 -19.50 13.10 -9.48
CA PHE A 84 -19.44 13.98 -10.65
C PHE A 84 -19.33 15.45 -10.25
N VAL A 85 -20.17 15.90 -9.32
CA VAL A 85 -20.13 17.28 -8.81
C VAL A 85 -18.76 17.58 -8.19
N ASN A 86 -18.23 16.71 -7.32
CA ASN A 86 -16.93 16.91 -6.70
C ASN A 86 -15.76 16.94 -7.70
N ARG A 87 -15.82 16.11 -8.75
CA ARG A 87 -14.81 16.11 -9.82
C ARG A 87 -14.77 17.44 -10.57
N ASN A 88 -15.94 18.04 -10.81
CA ASN A 88 -16.06 19.30 -11.54
C ASN A 88 -15.93 20.54 -10.66
N SER A 89 -16.27 20.46 -9.36
CA SER A 89 -16.20 21.60 -8.43
C SER A 89 -14.78 21.91 -7.96
N THR A 90 -13.90 20.89 -7.90
CA THR A 90 -12.48 21.05 -7.54
C THR A 90 -11.67 21.66 -8.71
N PHE A 91 -12.31 21.98 -9.84
CA PHE A 91 -11.65 22.40 -11.06
C PHE A 91 -11.45 23.92 -11.11
N ASP A 92 -10.31 24.38 -10.59
CA ASP A 92 -9.71 25.64 -11.03
C ASP A 92 -9.00 25.40 -12.37
N LYS A 93 -9.62 25.88 -13.47
CA LYS A 93 -9.07 26.38 -14.76
C LYS A 93 -7.75 25.83 -15.36
N PHE A 94 -7.20 24.69 -14.94
CA PHE A 94 -5.93 24.18 -15.45
C PHE A 94 -6.11 23.03 -16.45
N THR A 95 -5.67 23.31 -17.67
CA THR A 95 -5.41 22.45 -18.84
C THR A 95 -6.56 22.20 -19.81
N ASP A 96 -6.53 22.97 -20.90
CA ASP A 96 -7.30 22.86 -22.16
C ASP A 96 -7.02 21.55 -22.94
N GLU A 97 -6.15 20.67 -22.43
CA GLU A 97 -5.63 19.50 -23.16
C GLU A 97 -6.40 18.20 -22.91
N ASN A 98 -7.33 18.17 -21.94
CA ASN A 98 -8.03 16.93 -21.60
C ASN A 98 -9.33 16.75 -22.39
N ARG A 99 -9.36 15.72 -23.25
CA ARG A 99 -10.56 15.32 -23.99
C ARG A 99 -11.69 14.97 -23.00
N PRO A 100 -12.88 15.57 -23.15
CA PRO A 100 -14.00 15.30 -22.26
C PRO A 100 -14.42 13.83 -22.37
N ARG A 101 -14.66 13.17 -21.23
CA ARG A 101 -15.06 11.77 -21.19
C ARG A 101 -16.56 11.64 -21.04
N LYS A 102 -17.11 10.65 -21.73
CA LYS A 102 -18.54 10.30 -21.61
C LYS A 102 -18.72 9.52 -20.32
N VAL A 103 -19.63 9.96 -19.44
CA VAL A 103 -19.94 9.29 -18.17
C VAL A 103 -21.45 9.16 -17.98
N ILE A 104 -21.88 8.12 -17.27
CA ILE A 104 -23.27 7.96 -16.83
C ILE A 104 -23.32 8.34 -15.35
N VAL A 105 -24.12 9.35 -15.03
CA VAL A 105 -24.31 9.85 -13.67
C VAL A 105 -25.60 9.28 -13.11
N LEU A 106 -25.46 8.48 -12.06
CA LEU A 106 -26.58 7.95 -11.28
C LEU A 106 -26.94 8.90 -10.15
N PRO A 107 -28.24 9.11 -9.89
CA PRO A 107 -28.68 9.87 -8.72
C PRO A 107 -28.19 9.16 -7.45
N ASP A 108 -27.77 9.95 -6.46
CA ASP A 108 -27.50 9.43 -5.13
C ASP A 108 -28.81 9.03 -4.45
N SER A 109 -28.76 7.97 -3.66
CA SER A 109 -29.81 7.64 -2.71
C SER A 109 -29.15 7.09 -1.47
N ASP A 110 -29.52 7.66 -0.34
CA ASP A 110 -29.20 7.17 1.00
C ASP A 110 -30.44 6.53 1.66
N SER A 111 -31.53 6.32 0.90
CA SER A 111 -32.75 5.68 1.42
C SER A 111 -32.69 4.16 1.31
N ASP A 112 -33.18 3.48 2.36
CA ASP A 112 -33.31 2.01 2.40
C ASP A 112 -34.55 1.50 1.64
N ASN A 113 -35.22 2.36 0.87
CA ASN A 113 -36.45 2.02 0.16
C ASN A 113 -36.12 1.22 -1.12
N GLU A 114 -36.82 0.10 -1.34
CA GLU A 114 -36.65 -0.77 -2.53
C GLU A 114 -36.95 -0.06 -3.86
N GLU A 115 -37.63 1.09 -3.83
CA GLU A 115 -38.02 1.87 -5.01
C GLU A 115 -36.86 2.60 -5.71
N TYR A 116 -35.66 2.64 -5.11
CA TYR A 116 -34.52 3.32 -5.73
C TYR A 116 -34.16 2.74 -7.10
N PHE A 117 -34.17 1.41 -7.21
CA PHE A 117 -33.80 0.74 -8.46
C PHE A 117 -34.93 0.76 -9.49
N THR A 118 -36.19 0.90 -9.08
CA THR A 118 -37.34 0.98 -10.00
C THR A 118 -37.47 2.36 -10.64
N ASN A 119 -37.13 3.42 -9.91
CA ASN A 119 -37.22 4.81 -10.36
C ASN A 119 -35.86 5.43 -10.73
N LEU A 120 -34.87 4.59 -11.06
CA LEU A 120 -33.52 5.04 -11.37
C LEU A 120 -33.50 5.86 -12.68
N GLN A 121 -33.13 7.13 -12.59
CA GLN A 121 -33.00 8.04 -13.73
C GLN A 121 -31.53 8.38 -14.02
N PRO A 122 -30.78 7.51 -14.74
CA PRO A 122 -29.41 7.80 -15.15
C PRO A 122 -29.35 8.99 -16.11
N LYS A 123 -28.37 9.87 -15.90
CA LYS A 123 -28.09 11.01 -16.80
C LYS A 123 -26.80 10.77 -17.55
N TYR A 124 -26.80 11.09 -18.84
CA TYR A 124 -25.58 11.12 -19.63
C TYR A 124 -24.93 12.49 -19.49
N GLU A 125 -23.69 12.54 -19.04
CA GLU A 125 -22.95 13.77 -18.80
C GLU A 125 -21.53 13.69 -19.38
N MET A 126 -20.92 14.84 -19.62
CA MET A 126 -19.53 14.93 -20.07
C MET A 126 -18.65 15.33 -18.89
N ASP A 127 -17.78 14.41 -18.46
CA ASP A 127 -16.76 14.68 -17.45
C ASP A 127 -15.60 15.46 -18.10
N ARG A 128 -15.45 16.72 -17.68
CA ARG A 128 -14.39 17.63 -18.12
C ARG A 128 -13.25 17.74 -17.12
N SER A 129 -13.30 16.99 -16.02
CA SER A 129 -12.29 17.06 -14.97
C SER A 129 -10.89 16.61 -15.40
N GLY A 130 -10.76 15.93 -16.55
CA GLY A 130 -9.47 15.47 -17.06
C GLY A 130 -8.75 14.48 -16.15
N GLN A 131 -9.43 13.94 -15.15
CA GLN A 131 -8.79 13.08 -14.14
C GLN A 131 -8.34 11.77 -14.77
N LEU A 132 -7.03 11.54 -14.72
CA LEU A 132 -6.39 10.30 -15.17
C LEU A 132 -6.15 9.38 -13.99
N GLU A 133 -6.31 8.08 -14.22
CA GLU A 133 -5.85 7.06 -13.26
C GLU A 133 -4.34 7.25 -13.08
N THR A 134 -3.93 7.37 -11.82
CA THR A 134 -2.53 7.54 -11.42
C THR A 134 -2.21 6.51 -10.35
N VAL A 135 -0.96 6.08 -10.29
CA VAL A 135 -0.48 5.15 -9.25
C VAL A 135 0.26 5.91 -8.19
N TRP A 136 -0.17 5.74 -6.94
CA TRP A 136 0.39 6.41 -5.78
C TRP A 136 1.18 5.39 -4.98
N LEU A 137 2.46 5.68 -4.78
CA LEU A 137 3.37 4.90 -3.97
C LEU A 137 3.46 5.53 -2.57
N GLY A 138 3.42 4.68 -1.54
CA GLY A 138 3.84 5.08 -0.20
C GLY A 138 5.31 5.51 -0.19
N LEU A 139 5.73 6.28 0.82
CA LEU A 139 7.13 6.74 0.90
C LEU A 139 8.09 5.56 1.02
N GLU A 140 7.71 4.54 1.80
CA GLU A 140 8.49 3.32 1.99
C GLU A 140 8.60 2.52 0.68
N GLU A 141 7.49 2.40 -0.06
CA GLU A 141 7.46 1.73 -1.38
C GLU A 141 8.33 2.48 -2.39
N ALA A 142 8.20 3.80 -2.46
CA ALA A 142 8.92 4.62 -3.42
C ALA A 142 10.44 4.61 -3.13
N PHE A 143 10.81 4.73 -1.85
CA PHE A 143 12.21 4.67 -1.46
C PHE A 143 12.82 3.28 -1.71
N PHE A 144 12.06 2.20 -1.51
CA PHE A 144 12.50 0.85 -1.86
C PHE A 144 12.77 0.69 -3.36
N LEU A 145 11.87 1.18 -4.22
CA LEU A 145 12.03 1.10 -5.67
C LEU A 145 13.19 1.96 -6.19
N ASN A 146 13.41 3.14 -5.58
CA ASN A 146 14.53 4.02 -5.93
C ASN A 146 15.87 3.45 -5.47
N ASN A 147 15.96 3.04 -4.21
CA ASN A 147 17.24 2.70 -3.60
C ASN A 147 17.63 1.22 -3.78
N ALA A 148 16.75 0.30 -3.37
CA ALA A 148 17.07 -1.12 -3.36
C ALA A 148 17.02 -1.72 -4.77
N ILE A 149 15.98 -1.38 -5.53
CA ILE A 149 15.74 -1.93 -6.88
C ILE A 149 16.36 -1.07 -7.99
N LYS A 150 16.54 0.24 -7.74
CA LYS A 150 17.07 1.22 -8.71
C LYS A 150 16.28 1.32 -10.01
N CYS A 151 14.96 1.15 -9.92
CA CYS A 151 14.05 1.20 -11.08
C CYS A 151 13.12 2.43 -11.06
N LEU A 152 13.22 3.32 -10.07
CA LEU A 152 12.39 4.52 -9.95
C LEU A 152 13.28 5.74 -9.69
N ASP A 153 13.17 6.76 -10.52
CA ASP A 153 13.70 8.09 -10.24
C ASP A 153 12.57 9.02 -9.79
N ILE A 154 12.83 9.85 -8.78
CA ILE A 154 11.80 10.69 -8.15
C ILE A 154 12.18 12.15 -8.33
N SER A 155 11.25 12.95 -8.85
CA SER A 155 11.38 14.39 -8.96
C SER A 155 10.54 15.12 -7.91
N PHE A 156 11.03 16.27 -7.44
CA PHE A 156 10.31 17.20 -6.58
C PHE A 156 10.59 18.62 -7.05
N ASN A 157 9.55 19.42 -7.27
CA ASN A 157 9.68 20.79 -7.83
C ASN A 157 10.54 20.84 -9.11
N ASN A 158 10.31 19.91 -10.03
CA ASN A 158 11.07 19.74 -11.28
C ASN A 158 12.56 19.43 -11.13
N LYS A 159 13.04 19.12 -9.93
CA LYS A 159 14.40 18.64 -9.67
C LYS A 159 14.39 17.14 -9.39
N LEU A 160 15.26 16.38 -10.04
CA LEU A 160 15.49 14.97 -9.72
C LEU A 160 16.28 14.87 -8.41
N LEU A 161 15.79 14.07 -7.47
CA LEU A 161 16.42 13.93 -6.16
C LEU A 161 17.31 12.68 -6.11
N SER A 162 18.45 12.81 -5.43
CA SER A 162 19.30 11.69 -5.06
C SER A 162 18.68 10.87 -3.92
N SER A 163 19.14 9.63 -3.73
CA SER A 163 18.64 8.76 -2.66
C SER A 163 18.87 9.36 -1.26
N GLN A 164 19.96 10.10 -1.05
CA GLN A 164 20.21 10.79 0.22
C GLN A 164 19.23 11.95 0.44
N GLU A 165 19.02 12.80 -0.58
CA GLU A 165 18.03 13.89 -0.50
C GLU A 165 16.61 13.35 -0.26
N LEU A 166 16.26 12.21 -0.87
CA LEU A 166 14.97 11.54 -0.65
C LEU A 166 14.83 11.01 0.78
N TRP A 167 15.90 10.42 1.33
CA TRP A 167 15.92 9.90 2.70
C TRP A 167 15.64 11.02 3.72
N GLU A 168 16.32 12.16 3.58
CA GLU A 168 16.13 13.33 4.45
C GLU A 168 14.75 13.97 4.27
N LEU A 169 14.29 14.08 3.02
CA LEU A 169 12.97 14.62 2.70
C LEU A 169 11.85 13.78 3.31
N PHE A 170 11.91 12.46 3.18
CA PHE A 170 10.87 11.56 3.68
C PHE A 170 10.85 11.49 5.21
N GLN A 171 12.00 11.52 5.87
CA GLN A 171 12.08 11.68 7.32
C GLN A 171 11.41 12.96 7.81
N THR A 172 11.64 14.07 7.11
CA THR A 172 11.03 15.36 7.45
C THR A 172 9.51 15.33 7.25
N LYS A 173 9.00 14.59 6.26
CA LYS A 173 7.57 14.52 5.94
C LYS A 173 6.80 13.51 6.78
N GLN A 174 7.43 12.44 7.22
CA GLN A 174 6.81 11.38 7.99
C GLN A 174 7.75 10.95 9.12
N HIS A 175 7.38 11.31 10.36
CA HIS A 175 8.15 11.00 11.57
C HIS A 175 8.54 9.52 11.68
N ASN A 176 7.59 8.63 11.37
CA ASN A 176 7.77 7.18 11.48
C ASN A 176 8.34 6.52 10.22
N PHE A 177 8.84 7.30 9.26
CA PHE A 177 9.31 6.80 7.98
C PHE A 177 10.43 5.78 8.13
N VAL A 178 11.44 6.06 8.95
CA VAL A 178 12.63 5.18 9.10
C VAL A 178 12.24 3.79 9.57
N ARG A 179 11.50 3.70 10.70
CA ARG A 179 11.05 2.41 11.23
C ARG A 179 10.15 1.66 10.24
N ASN A 180 9.25 2.38 9.54
CA ASN A 180 8.34 1.78 8.60
C ASN A 180 9.10 1.25 7.39
N TYR A 181 10.10 1.98 6.90
CA TYR A 181 10.94 1.58 5.77
C TYR A 181 11.75 0.33 6.10
N ILE A 182 12.37 0.26 7.29
CA ILE A 182 13.13 -0.92 7.72
C ILE A 182 12.24 -2.17 7.71
N VAL A 183 11.04 -2.06 8.30
CA VAL A 183 10.08 -3.17 8.34
C VAL A 183 9.59 -3.52 6.94
N TYR A 184 9.30 -2.51 6.11
CA TYR A 184 8.89 -2.70 4.73
C TYR A 184 9.97 -3.45 3.94
N PHE A 185 11.23 -2.98 4.00
CA PHE A 185 12.39 -3.61 3.37
C PHE A 185 12.57 -5.05 3.82
N TYR A 186 12.50 -5.30 5.14
CA TYR A 186 12.63 -6.62 5.73
C TYR A 186 11.62 -7.63 5.17
N TYR A 187 10.33 -7.26 5.11
CA TYR A 187 9.30 -8.14 4.55
C TYR A 187 9.41 -8.29 3.03
N ARG A 188 9.78 -7.22 2.30
CA ARG A 188 10.06 -7.32 0.86
C ARG A 188 11.24 -8.25 0.57
N ALA A 189 12.29 -8.23 1.39
CA ALA A 189 13.44 -9.14 1.28
C ALA A 189 13.06 -10.60 1.55
N LYS A 190 12.03 -10.83 2.38
CA LYS A 190 11.39 -12.14 2.58
C LYS A 190 10.37 -12.51 1.48
N ASN A 191 10.31 -11.77 0.37
CA ASN A 191 9.38 -11.95 -0.74
C ASN A 191 7.89 -11.76 -0.40
N TRP A 192 7.56 -11.09 0.71
CA TRP A 192 6.18 -10.69 0.98
C TRP A 192 5.79 -9.48 0.13
N VAL A 193 4.55 -9.46 -0.35
CA VAL A 193 3.92 -8.24 -0.83
C VAL A 193 3.34 -7.49 0.36
N VAL A 194 3.93 -6.34 0.65
CA VAL A 194 3.59 -5.48 1.77
C VAL A 194 2.59 -4.41 1.33
N LYS A 195 1.50 -4.24 2.08
CA LYS A 195 0.49 -3.18 1.85
C LYS A 195 0.12 -2.46 3.14
N PRO A 196 -0.42 -1.23 3.07
CA PRO A 196 -0.90 -0.52 4.27
C PRO A 196 -1.94 -1.34 5.04
N GLY A 197 -1.76 -1.43 6.37
CA GLY A 197 -2.58 -2.28 7.24
C GLY A 197 -3.77 -1.60 7.92
N ILE A 198 -3.97 -0.29 7.67
CA ILE A 198 -4.94 0.55 8.39
C ILE A 198 -6.37 -0.03 8.43
N LYS A 199 -6.79 -0.76 7.40
CA LYS A 199 -8.12 -1.40 7.32
C LYS A 199 -8.37 -2.46 8.40
N PHE A 200 -7.31 -3.06 8.93
CA PHE A 200 -7.37 -4.09 9.98
C PHE A 200 -6.65 -3.63 11.24
N GLY A 201 -6.49 -2.31 11.40
CA GLY A 201 -5.84 -1.71 12.54
C GLY A 201 -4.32 -1.93 12.60
N GLY A 202 -3.68 -2.60 11.64
CA GLY A 202 -2.22 -2.80 11.61
C GLY A 202 -1.48 -1.67 10.90
N ASP A 203 -0.15 -1.69 10.98
CA ASP A 203 0.72 -0.81 10.20
C ASP A 203 0.87 -1.35 8.77
N PHE A 204 1.09 -2.67 8.63
CA PHE A 204 1.17 -3.35 7.34
C PHE A 204 0.30 -4.61 7.25
N MET A 205 0.10 -5.08 6.03
CA MET A 205 -0.48 -6.36 5.67
C MET A 205 0.47 -7.11 4.75
N LEU A 206 0.62 -8.41 4.98
CA LEU A 206 1.48 -9.28 4.19
C LEU A 206 0.66 -10.23 3.32
N TYR A 207 0.99 -10.26 2.03
CA TYR A 207 0.41 -11.15 1.04
C TYR A 207 1.52 -12.02 0.44
N LYS A 208 1.28 -13.32 0.26
CA LYS A 208 2.26 -14.25 -0.33
C LYS A 208 2.68 -13.87 -1.75
N GLN A 209 1.72 -13.45 -2.58
CA GLN A 209 1.98 -13.01 -3.96
C GLN A 209 1.32 -11.67 -4.27
N GLY A 210 0.11 -11.42 -3.78
CA GLY A 210 -0.55 -10.13 -3.92
C GLY A 210 -2.06 -10.18 -3.65
N PRO A 211 -2.71 -9.01 -3.51
CA PRO A 211 -4.15 -8.92 -3.25
C PRO A 211 -5.04 -9.60 -4.28
N PRO A 212 -4.71 -9.65 -5.58
CA PRO A 212 -5.53 -10.40 -6.54
C PRO A 212 -5.53 -11.89 -6.28
N PHE A 213 -4.40 -12.48 -5.84
CA PHE A 213 -4.18 -13.93 -5.74
C PHE A 213 -4.56 -14.53 -4.38
N TYR A 214 -4.17 -13.86 -3.30
CA TYR A 214 -4.33 -14.35 -1.94
C TYR A 214 -5.08 -13.33 -1.08
N HIS A 215 -5.74 -13.82 -0.04
CA HIS A 215 -6.05 -12.97 1.10
C HIS A 215 -4.75 -12.67 1.85
N ALA A 216 -4.66 -11.51 2.52
CA ALA A 216 -3.52 -11.26 3.38
C ALA A 216 -3.44 -12.32 4.48
N SER A 217 -2.22 -12.77 4.75
CA SER A 217 -1.91 -13.77 5.77
C SER A 217 -1.81 -13.11 7.14
N TYR A 218 -1.06 -12.00 7.17
CA TYR A 218 -0.67 -11.33 8.40
C TYR A 218 -1.11 -9.88 8.40
N VAL A 219 -1.53 -9.42 9.58
CA VAL A 219 -1.58 -8.00 9.94
C VAL A 219 -0.36 -7.74 10.82
N VAL A 220 0.48 -6.80 10.42
CA VAL A 220 1.73 -6.47 11.11
C VAL A 220 1.52 -5.23 11.96
N VAL A 221 1.97 -5.30 13.21
CA VAL A 221 2.11 -4.17 14.12
C VAL A 221 3.59 -3.96 14.39
N ILE A 222 4.06 -2.73 14.22
CA ILE A 222 5.46 -2.37 14.44
C ILE A 222 5.62 -1.89 15.89
N GLU A 223 6.55 -2.51 16.58
CA GLU A 223 6.98 -2.14 17.92
C GLU A 223 8.46 -1.73 17.89
N VAL A 224 8.82 -0.69 18.64
CA VAL A 224 10.21 -0.22 18.73
C VAL A 224 10.65 -0.26 20.17
N VAL A 225 11.76 -0.95 20.43
CA VAL A 225 12.37 -1.08 21.76
C VAL A 225 13.81 -0.61 21.73
N ASP A 226 14.30 -0.07 22.83
CA ASP A 226 15.71 0.29 23.01
C ASP A 226 16.60 -0.95 23.25
N GLU A 227 17.90 -0.73 23.50
CA GLU A 227 18.82 -1.82 23.81
C GLU A 227 18.49 -2.56 25.12
N ASN A 228 17.79 -1.90 26.04
CA ASN A 228 17.33 -2.44 27.32
C ASN A 228 15.92 -3.06 27.23
N SER A 229 15.40 -3.25 26.01
CA SER A 229 14.03 -3.75 25.75
C SER A 229 12.91 -2.89 26.32
N LYS A 230 13.19 -1.61 26.63
CA LYS A 230 12.16 -0.63 26.97
C LYS A 230 11.55 -0.08 25.70
N ARG A 231 10.24 0.08 25.74
CA ARG A 231 9.44 0.58 24.63
C ARG A 231 9.75 2.06 24.35
N ASN A 232 9.98 2.39 23.09
CA ASN A 232 10.09 3.78 22.64
C ASN A 232 8.70 4.30 22.24
N GLU A 233 8.09 5.11 23.10
CA GLU A 233 6.73 5.60 22.88
C GLU A 233 6.62 6.56 21.67
N GLU A 234 7.64 7.40 21.43
CA GLU A 234 7.66 8.36 20.32
C GLU A 234 7.67 7.64 18.95
N LEU A 235 8.39 6.53 18.88
CA LEU A 235 8.51 5.69 17.69
C LEU A 235 7.49 4.56 17.68
N THR A 236 6.36 4.66 18.37
CA THR A 236 5.25 3.70 18.26
C THR A 236 3.91 4.40 18.01
N ASN A 237 2.99 3.74 17.30
CA ASN A 237 1.71 4.34 16.87
C ASN A 237 0.55 4.16 17.87
N ARG A 238 0.75 3.32 18.89
CA ARG A 238 -0.35 2.72 19.66
C ARG A 238 0.15 2.25 21.02
N ALA A 239 -0.75 2.04 21.96
CA ALA A 239 -0.45 1.27 23.17
C ALA A 239 -0.35 -0.23 22.85
N MET A 240 0.47 -0.95 23.61
CA MET A 240 0.65 -2.40 23.51
C MET A 240 0.27 -3.08 24.84
N ASP A 241 -0.81 -2.62 25.46
CA ASP A 241 -1.41 -3.27 26.62
C ASP A 241 -2.21 -4.52 26.22
N SER A 242 -2.47 -5.40 27.19
CA SER A 242 -3.17 -6.67 26.97
C SER A 242 -4.54 -6.51 26.31
N ILE A 243 -5.28 -5.42 26.60
CA ILE A 243 -6.61 -5.20 26.04
C ILE A 243 -6.49 -4.78 24.58
N SER A 244 -5.56 -3.87 24.25
CA SER A 244 -5.30 -3.46 22.87
C SER A 244 -4.83 -4.62 22.00
N ILE A 245 -3.90 -5.45 22.48
CA ILE A 245 -3.42 -6.62 21.76
C ILE A 245 -4.56 -7.63 21.55
N LEU A 246 -5.39 -7.88 22.56
CA LEU A 246 -6.53 -8.78 22.44
C LEU A 246 -7.58 -8.26 21.45
N GLY A 247 -7.87 -6.95 21.47
CA GLY A 247 -8.77 -6.31 20.53
C GLY A 247 -8.29 -6.40 19.09
N LEU A 248 -6.98 -6.16 18.86
CA LEU A 248 -6.35 -6.32 17.54
C LEU A 248 -6.37 -7.78 17.08
N ASN A 249 -6.07 -8.73 17.98
CA ASN A 249 -6.12 -10.15 17.65
C ASN A 249 -7.55 -10.57 17.23
N ARG A 250 -8.57 -10.13 17.98
CA ARG A 250 -9.98 -10.37 17.63
C ARG A 250 -10.33 -9.79 16.25
N LEU A 251 -9.87 -8.58 15.93
CA LEU A 251 -10.10 -7.97 14.62
C LEU A 251 -9.42 -8.77 13.48
N CYS A 252 -8.23 -9.29 13.72
CA CYS A 252 -7.52 -10.12 12.76
C CYS A 252 -8.26 -11.44 12.51
N GLU A 253 -8.66 -12.14 13.58
CA GLU A 253 -9.36 -13.42 13.53
C GLU A 253 -10.69 -13.33 12.76
N THR A 254 -11.50 -12.29 12.99
CA THR A 254 -12.78 -12.10 12.26
C THR A 254 -12.62 -12.01 10.75
N SER A 255 -11.43 -11.61 10.30
CA SER A 255 -11.11 -11.44 8.88
C SER A 255 -10.15 -12.51 8.34
N GLY A 256 -9.93 -13.58 9.12
CA GLY A 256 -9.10 -14.73 8.77
C GLY A 256 -7.60 -14.42 8.65
N LYS A 257 -7.10 -13.44 9.40
CA LYS A 257 -5.69 -13.02 9.41
C LYS A 257 -5.08 -13.33 10.76
N GLU A 258 -3.77 -13.54 10.78
CA GLU A 258 -3.00 -13.68 12.02
C GLU A 258 -2.29 -12.36 12.36
N LEU A 259 -2.19 -12.06 13.66
CA LEU A 259 -1.52 -10.86 14.15
C LEU A 259 -0.02 -11.13 14.35
N LEU A 260 0.81 -10.32 13.70
CA LEU A 260 2.27 -10.40 13.81
C LEU A 260 2.80 -9.12 14.44
N ILE A 261 3.50 -9.24 15.56
CA ILE A 261 4.23 -8.14 16.19
C ILE A 261 5.65 -8.16 15.65
N CYS A 262 6.05 -7.08 14.99
CA CYS A 262 7.37 -6.89 14.42
C CYS A 262 8.14 -5.90 15.29
N THR A 263 9.05 -6.41 16.11
CA THR A 263 9.83 -5.62 17.06
C THR A 263 11.17 -5.23 16.47
N LEU A 264 11.45 -3.93 16.45
CA LEU A 264 12.74 -3.35 16.08
C LEU A 264 13.53 -3.03 17.34
N ARG A 265 14.78 -3.51 17.41
CA ARG A 265 15.73 -3.09 18.43
C ARG A 265 16.50 -1.86 17.95
N TRP A 266 16.18 -0.71 18.54
CA TRP A 266 16.72 0.59 18.18
C TRP A 266 18.04 0.86 18.92
N PRO A 267 19.09 1.35 18.23
CA PRO A 267 20.34 1.72 18.88
C PRO A 267 20.18 3.02 19.68
N GLU A 268 21.01 3.21 20.71
CA GLU A 268 21.00 4.43 21.54
C GLU A 268 21.34 5.70 20.73
N ASN A 269 22.19 5.56 19.71
CA ASN A 269 22.46 6.62 18.74
C ASN A 269 21.26 6.76 17.78
N ASN A 270 20.29 7.60 18.14
CA ASN A 270 19.05 7.83 17.39
C ASN A 270 19.23 8.30 15.93
N ILE A 271 20.45 8.56 15.47
CA ILE A 271 20.74 9.01 14.11
C ILE A 271 21.01 7.79 13.23
N LEU A 272 19.96 7.31 12.58
CA LEU A 272 20.08 6.30 11.54
C LEU A 272 20.31 6.97 10.19
N SER A 273 21.54 6.86 9.70
CA SER A 273 21.85 7.19 8.31
C SER A 273 21.33 6.08 7.40
N PHE A 274 21.18 6.45 6.13
CA PHE A 274 20.81 5.58 5.04
C PHE A 274 21.68 4.29 4.96
N ASP A 275 22.97 4.36 5.32
CA ASP A 275 23.88 3.21 5.22
C ASP A 275 23.90 2.30 6.46
N ASN A 276 23.40 2.78 7.60
CA ASN A 276 23.63 2.15 8.91
C ASN A 276 22.46 1.32 9.44
N PHE A 277 21.29 1.33 8.79
CA PHE A 277 20.13 0.60 9.30
C PHE A 277 20.26 -0.94 9.26
N SER A 278 21.31 -1.48 8.62
CA SER A 278 21.66 -2.91 8.63
C SER A 278 21.97 -3.46 10.03
N GLN A 279 22.31 -2.58 10.97
CA GLN A 279 22.62 -2.95 12.36
C GLN A 279 21.37 -3.25 13.20
N ILE A 280 20.18 -2.88 12.70
CA ILE A 280 18.92 -3.03 13.44
C ILE A 280 18.48 -4.48 13.40
N LYS A 281 18.23 -5.03 14.59
CA LYS A 281 17.68 -6.37 14.73
C LYS A 281 16.16 -6.32 14.65
N VAL A 282 15.61 -7.16 13.79
CA VAL A 282 14.16 -7.33 13.61
C VAL A 282 13.75 -8.68 14.18
N GLN A 283 12.79 -8.68 15.10
CA GLN A 283 12.19 -9.87 15.68
C GLN A 283 10.70 -9.95 15.34
N GLU A 284 10.23 -11.14 15.02
CA GLU A 284 8.82 -11.40 14.71
C GLU A 284 8.21 -12.27 15.82
N VAL A 285 7.06 -11.84 16.34
CA VAL A 285 6.26 -12.61 17.31
C VAL A 285 4.86 -12.80 16.73
N LEU A 286 4.48 -14.05 16.52
CA LEU A 286 3.15 -14.40 16.06
C LEU A 286 2.24 -14.51 17.28
N VAL A 287 1.18 -13.70 17.31
CA VAL A 287 0.19 -13.73 18.37
C VAL A 287 -0.90 -14.70 17.98
N ARG A 288 -1.04 -15.77 18.76
CA ARG A 288 -2.14 -16.74 18.63
C ARG A 288 -2.84 -16.89 19.96
N ARG A 289 -4.15 -17.04 19.90
CA ARG A 289 -4.92 -17.49 21.05
C ARG A 289 -4.62 -18.97 21.29
N TRP A 290 -4.41 -19.32 22.54
CA TRP A 290 -4.38 -20.73 22.94
C TRP A 290 -5.76 -21.35 22.80
N ILE A 291 -5.86 -22.46 22.06
CA ILE A 291 -7.11 -23.18 21.80
C ILE A 291 -6.91 -24.63 22.24
N ALA A 292 -7.50 -24.99 23.38
CA ALA A 292 -7.38 -26.30 24.00
C ALA A 292 -7.65 -27.48 23.05
N SER A 293 -8.57 -27.33 22.09
CA SER A 293 -8.91 -28.38 21.15
C SER A 293 -7.84 -28.62 20.08
N GLN A 294 -7.06 -27.60 19.70
CA GLN A 294 -6.01 -27.74 18.67
C GLN A 294 -4.74 -28.37 19.23
N GLU A 295 -4.43 -28.13 20.50
CA GLU A 295 -3.25 -28.70 21.16
C GLU A 295 -3.43 -30.20 21.46
N ARG A 296 -4.65 -30.63 21.80
CA ARG A 296 -4.94 -32.06 22.04
C ARG A 296 -4.71 -32.95 20.82
N ASP A 297 -4.90 -32.40 19.62
CA ASP A 297 -4.71 -33.11 18.36
C ASP A 297 -3.24 -33.08 17.88
N ALA A 298 -2.40 -32.21 18.44
CA ALA A 298 -0.99 -32.10 18.09
C ALA A 298 -0.09 -33.07 18.89
N ASP A 299 -0.54 -33.49 20.07
CA ASP A 299 0.14 -34.43 20.96
C ASP A 299 -0.23 -35.91 20.70
N SER A 300 -1.02 -36.18 19.68
CA SER A 300 -1.51 -37.52 19.27
C SER A 300 -1.03 -37.90 17.88
#